data_AF-A0A2Z5QXY4-F1
#
_entry.id   AF-A0A2Z5QXY4-F1
#
_cell.length_a   1.000
_cell.length_b   1.000
_cell.length_c   1.000
_cell.angle_alpha   90.00
_cell.angle_beta   90.00
_cell.angle_gamma   90.00
#
_symmetry.space_group_name_H-M   'P 1'
#
loop_
_entity.id
_entity.type
_entity.pdbx_description
1 polymer ?
#
loop_
_entity_poly.entity_id
_entity_poly.type
_entity_poly.pdbx_seq_one_letter_code
_entity_poly.pdbx_strand_id
1 'polypeptide(L)'
;MTPVLGWWASPTRVGVVDTNESALIARVPVRDLLNPANRHTAYVKRGRITHKTPAFEVVHSSGDARVEFTVWGFTAIVLDKIFDALSWTVPWDDSVLKPAPALK
;
A
#
# COMPACT_ATOMS: atom_id res chain seq x y z
N MET A 1 15.66 -9.00 -2.02
CA MET A 1 14.29 -9.55 -1.80
C MET A 1 13.70 -9.92 -3.15
N THR A 2 12.94 -11.02 -3.22
CA THR A 2 12.30 -11.49 -4.46
C THR A 2 10.80 -11.66 -4.21
N PRO A 3 9.95 -10.75 -4.69
CA PRO A 3 8.51 -10.85 -4.48
C PRO A 3 7.92 -12.02 -5.31
N VAL A 4 6.94 -12.72 -4.73
CA VAL A 4 6.20 -13.79 -5.39
C VAL A 4 4.72 -13.46 -5.34
N LEU A 5 4.03 -13.56 -6.48
CA LEU A 5 2.58 -13.36 -6.55
C LEU A 5 1.87 -14.66 -6.14
N GLY A 6 1.10 -14.60 -5.05
CA GLY A 6 0.22 -15.67 -4.62
C GLY A 6 -1.22 -15.45 -5.08
N TRP A 7 -1.93 -16.53 -5.36
CA TRP A 7 -3.35 -16.50 -5.74
C TRP A 7 -4.09 -17.72 -5.16
N TRP A 8 -5.39 -17.56 -4.91
CA TRP A 8 -6.31 -18.63 -4.56
C TRP A 8 -7.61 -18.47 -5.37
N ALA A 9 -8.21 -19.58 -5.77
CA ALA A 9 -9.48 -19.57 -6.51
C ALA A 9 -10.67 -19.13 -5.63
N SER A 10 -10.66 -19.50 -4.35
CA SER A 10 -11.73 -19.20 -3.40
C SER A 10 -11.20 -18.44 -2.19
N PRO A 11 -11.72 -17.22 -1.89
CA PRO A 11 -11.29 -16.45 -0.73
C PRO A 11 -11.64 -17.16 0.59
N THR A 12 -10.64 -17.40 1.42
CA THR A 12 -10.82 -17.91 2.79
C THR A 12 -10.79 -16.77 3.80
N ARG A 13 -11.29 -16.94 5.03
CA ARG A 13 -11.13 -15.89 6.05
C ARG A 13 -9.64 -15.83 6.46
N VAL A 14 -9.08 -14.61 6.47
CA VAL A 14 -7.71 -14.36 6.94
C VAL A 14 -7.80 -13.39 8.11
N GLY A 15 -7.06 -13.63 9.17
CA GLY A 15 -7.06 -12.81 10.38
C GLY A 15 -5.72 -12.92 11.09
N VAL A 16 -5.45 -11.98 11.99
CA VAL A 16 -4.23 -12.00 12.81
C VAL A 16 -4.23 -13.29 13.64
N VAL A 17 -3.15 -14.06 13.55
CA VAL A 17 -2.95 -15.28 14.34
C VAL A 17 -2.14 -14.96 15.60
N ASP A 18 -1.03 -14.22 15.45
CA ASP A 18 -0.24 -13.69 16.57
C ASP A 18 -0.08 -12.16 16.42
N THR A 19 -0.48 -11.42 17.45
CA THR A 19 -0.41 -9.96 17.51
C THR A 19 1.01 -9.44 17.72
N ASN A 20 1.94 -10.29 18.20
CA ASN A 20 3.36 -9.93 18.31
C ASN A 20 4.04 -9.91 16.94
N GLU A 21 3.47 -10.61 15.95
CA GLU A 21 3.98 -10.65 14.58
C GLU A 21 3.21 -9.71 13.65
N SER A 22 1.89 -9.61 13.82
CA SER A 22 1.01 -8.85 12.93
C SER A 22 -0.03 -8.04 13.69
N ALA A 23 0.02 -6.71 13.54
CA ALA A 23 -0.96 -5.82 14.16
C ALA A 23 -2.29 -5.74 13.38
N LEU A 24 -2.27 -5.96 12.07
CA LEU A 24 -3.44 -5.82 11.20
C LEU A 24 -3.31 -6.72 9.96
N ILE A 25 -4.43 -7.34 9.57
CA ILE A 25 -4.62 -7.90 8.23
C ILE A 25 -5.76 -7.15 7.56
N ALA A 26 -5.49 -6.58 6.38
CA ALA A 26 -6.48 -5.84 5.61
C ALA A 26 -6.65 -6.46 4.22
N ARG A 27 -7.92 -6.57 3.79
CA ARG A 27 -8.28 -6.84 2.39
C ARG A 27 -8.62 -5.51 1.74
N VAL A 28 -7.82 -5.12 0.75
CA VAL A 28 -7.97 -3.84 0.05
C VAL A 28 -8.44 -4.11 -1.37
N PRO A 29 -9.57 -3.54 -1.80
CA PRO A 29 -9.99 -3.59 -3.19
C PRO A 29 -8.94 -2.94 -4.08
N VAL A 30 -8.57 -3.60 -5.19
CA VAL A 30 -7.58 -3.06 -6.14
C VAL A 30 -8.03 -1.70 -6.69
N ARG A 31 -9.34 -1.51 -6.92
CA ARG A 31 -9.90 -0.23 -7.39
C ARG A 31 -9.59 0.94 -6.44
N ASP A 32 -9.52 0.67 -5.13
CA ASP A 32 -9.29 1.72 -4.14
C ASP A 32 -7.82 2.15 -4.20
N LEU A 33 -6.90 1.22 -4.49
CA LEU A 33 -5.49 1.51 -4.73
C LEU A 33 -5.24 2.21 -6.07
N LEU A 34 -6.03 1.89 -7.10
CA LEU A 34 -5.93 2.52 -8.42
C LEU A 34 -6.56 3.92 -8.46
N ASN A 35 -7.41 4.28 -7.49
CA ASN A 35 -8.04 5.60 -7.43
C ASN A 35 -6.96 6.69 -7.27
N PRO A 36 -6.83 7.63 -8.23
CA PRO A 36 -5.83 8.69 -8.16
C PRO A 36 -5.89 9.53 -6.88
N ALA A 37 -7.08 9.70 -6.29
CA ALA A 37 -7.25 10.45 -5.04
C ALA A 37 -6.58 9.77 -3.82
N ASN A 38 -6.36 8.46 -3.90
CA ASN A 38 -5.70 7.69 -2.84
C ASN A 38 -4.20 7.53 -3.10
N ARG A 39 -3.67 8.11 -4.20
CA ARG A 39 -2.27 7.97 -4.59
C ARG A 39 -1.51 9.26 -4.34
N HIS A 40 -0.26 9.11 -3.92
CA HIS A 40 0.69 10.21 -3.80
C HIS A 40 2.11 9.66 -3.82
N THR A 41 3.10 10.54 -3.88
CA THR A 41 4.52 10.17 -3.74
C THR A 41 4.95 10.36 -2.28
N ALA A 42 5.23 9.26 -1.59
CA ALA A 42 5.83 9.30 -0.27
C ALA A 42 7.34 9.55 -0.37
N TYR A 43 7.89 10.36 0.54
CA TYR A 43 9.33 10.59 0.61
C TYR A 43 9.93 10.34 2.00
N VAL A 44 11.17 9.85 2.01
CA VAL A 44 12.00 9.74 3.21
C VAL A 44 13.34 10.44 2.93
N LYS A 45 13.73 11.35 3.83
CA LYS A 45 15.04 12.00 3.78
C LYS A 45 16.01 11.29 4.72
N ARG A 46 17.09 10.73 4.19
CA ARG A 46 18.22 10.16 4.96
C ARG A 46 19.49 10.94 4.64
N GLY A 47 19.86 11.84 5.56
CA GLY A 47 20.98 12.76 5.35
C GLY A 47 20.73 13.67 4.14
N ARG A 48 21.59 13.55 3.12
CA ARG A 48 21.49 14.30 1.86
C ARG A 48 20.61 13.62 0.80
N ILE A 49 20.22 12.36 1.00
CA ILE A 49 19.48 11.57 0.01
C ILE A 49 17.99 11.63 0.34
N THR A 50 17.16 11.86 -0.68
CA THR A 50 15.70 11.73 -0.59
C THR A 50 15.25 10.56 -1.43
N HIS A 51 14.68 9.55 -0.78
CA HIS A 51 14.03 8.43 -1.47
C HIS A 51 12.56 8.78 -1.67
N LYS A 52 12.04 8.49 -2.86
CA LYS A 52 10.63 8.69 -3.23
C LYS A 52 10.04 7.38 -3.71
N THR A 53 8.82 7.07 -3.29
CA THR A 53 8.07 5.90 -3.74
C THR A 53 6.61 6.29 -3.97
N PRO A 54 5.87 5.53 -4.79
CA PRO A 54 4.42 5.56 -4.72
C PRO A 54 3.95 5.28 -3.30
N ALA A 55 2.77 5.78 -2.98
CA ALA A 55 2.07 5.47 -1.76
C ALA A 55 0.56 5.47 -1.99
N PHE A 56 -0.13 4.63 -1.22
CA PHE A 56 -1.56 4.40 -1.32
C PHE A 56 -2.19 4.63 0.05
N GLU A 57 -3.12 5.58 0.14
CA GLU A 57 -3.97 5.75 1.31
C GLU A 57 -5.05 4.67 1.29
N VAL A 58 -5.16 3.93 2.40
CA VAL A 58 -6.13 2.85 2.54
C VAL A 58 -7.04 3.16 3.70
N VAL A 59 -8.34 3.10 3.43
CA VAL A 59 -9.39 3.07 4.45
C VAL A 59 -9.95 1.66 4.48
N HIS A 60 -9.72 0.95 5.58
CA HIS A 60 -10.19 -0.42 5.77
C HIS A 60 -11.18 -0.48 6.93
N SER A 61 -12.31 -1.17 6.72
CA SER A 61 -13.28 -1.44 7.79
C SER A 61 -13.12 -2.89 8.23
N SER A 62 -12.89 -3.11 9.53
CA SER A 62 -12.82 -4.43 10.15
C SER A 62 -13.82 -4.48 11.31
N GLY A 63 -14.94 -5.17 11.12
CA GLY A 63 -16.10 -5.03 12.01
C GLY A 63 -16.62 -3.60 12.02
N ASP A 64 -16.83 -3.03 13.20
CA ASP A 64 -17.27 -1.64 13.38
C ASP A 64 -16.10 -0.63 13.39
N ALA A 65 -14.85 -1.11 13.34
CA ALA A 65 -13.67 -0.26 13.39
C ALA A 65 -13.23 0.16 11.99
N ARG A 66 -13.07 1.48 11.81
CA ARG A 66 -12.41 2.07 10.63
C ARG A 66 -10.94 2.27 10.93
N VAL A 67 -10.08 1.69 10.12
CA VAL A 67 -8.63 1.81 10.21
C VAL A 67 -8.11 2.46 8.95
N GLU A 68 -7.27 3.47 9.13
CA GLU A 68 -6.63 4.19 8.03
C GLU A 68 -5.13 3.99 8.12
N PHE A 69 -4.52 3.64 6.99
CA PHE A 69 -3.08 3.44 6.91
C PHE A 69 -2.59 3.72 5.49
N THR A 70 -1.31 4.05 5.39
CA THR A 70 -0.66 4.27 4.11
C THR A 70 0.21 3.06 3.77
N VAL A 71 0.03 2.48 2.58
CA VAL A 71 0.98 1.53 2.01
C VAL A 71 2.04 2.31 1.25
N TRP A 72 3.30 2.18 1.64
CA TRP A 72 4.41 2.95 1.08
C TRP A 72 5.69 2.11 1.01
N GLY A 73 6.77 2.71 0.51
CA GLY A 73 8.08 2.07 0.48
C GLY A 73 8.13 0.90 -0.52
N PHE A 74 8.84 -0.17 -0.15
CA PHE A 74 9.01 -1.33 -1.04
C PHE A 74 7.68 -1.96 -1.46
N THR A 75 6.74 -2.14 -0.53
CA THR A 75 5.44 -2.75 -0.82
C THR A 75 4.67 -1.96 -1.86
N ALA A 76 4.67 -0.63 -1.75
CA ALA A 76 4.04 0.23 -2.74
C ALA A 76 4.72 0.18 -4.10
N ILE A 77 6.06 0.08 -4.16
CA ILE A 77 6.79 -0.11 -5.42
C ILE A 77 6.37 -1.41 -6.11
N VAL A 78 6.21 -2.51 -5.36
CA VAL A 78 5.80 -3.79 -5.94
C VAL A 78 4.38 -3.70 -6.51
N LEU A 79 3.44 -3.12 -5.75
CA LEU A 79 2.06 -2.96 -6.20
C LEU A 79 1.96 -2.09 -7.46
N ASP A 80 2.64 -0.93 -7.45
CA ASP A 80 2.69 0.00 -8.57
C ASP A 80 3.19 -0.67 -9.85
N LYS A 81 4.32 -1.39 -9.77
CA LYS A 81 4.87 -2.13 -10.91
C LYS A 81 3.96 -3.24 -11.42
N ILE A 82 3.22 -3.92 -10.53
CA ILE A 82 2.23 -4.92 -10.92
C ILE A 82 1.08 -4.26 -11.68
N PHE A 83 0.56 -3.14 -11.19
CA PHE A 83 -0.52 -2.41 -11.86
C PHE A 83 -0.10 -1.90 -13.25
N ASP A 84 1.12 -1.37 -13.38
CA ASP A 84 1.68 -0.96 -14.66
C ASP A 84 1.83 -2.15 -15.62
N ALA A 85 2.40 -3.26 -15.14
CA ALA A 85 2.60 -4.46 -15.96
C ALA A 85 1.27 -5.06 -16.46
N LEU A 86 0.21 -4.94 -15.66
CA LEU A 86 -1.15 -5.36 -16.04
C LEU A 86 -1.90 -4.33 -16.88
N SER A 87 -1.31 -3.16 -17.16
CA SER A 87 -1.97 -2.02 -17.81
C SER A 87 -3.24 -1.56 -17.08
N TRP A 88 -3.25 -1.68 -15.75
CA TRP A 88 -4.36 -1.26 -14.90
C TRP A 88 -4.19 0.14 -14.34
N THR A 89 -2.98 0.68 -14.39
CA THR A 89 -2.67 1.99 -13.82
C THR A 89 -3.53 3.08 -14.43
N VAL A 90 -4.27 3.76 -13.55
CA VAL A 90 -4.98 4.99 -13.87
C VAL A 90 -4.02 6.17 -13.65
N PRO A 91 -3.97 7.17 -14.56
CA PRO A 91 -3.14 8.36 -14.37
C PRO A 91 -3.40 9.02 -13.01
N TRP A 92 -2.33 9.38 -12.31
CA TRP A 92 -2.36 10.01 -10.99
C TRP A 92 -1.23 11.04 -10.90
N ASP A 93 -1.37 12.00 -9.99
CA ASP A 93 -0.41 13.09 -9.85
C ASP A 93 0.77 12.68 -8.96
N ASP A 94 1.91 12.36 -9.57
CA ASP A 94 3.14 11.96 -8.88
C ASP A 94 3.90 13.14 -8.26
N SER A 95 3.49 14.38 -8.55
CA SER A 95 4.05 15.59 -7.95
C SER A 95 3.51 15.87 -6.54
N VAL A 96 2.39 15.22 -6.15
CA VAL A 96 1.84 15.29 -4.79
C VAL A 96 2.78 14.55 -3.84
N LEU A 97 3.61 15.30 -3.11
CA LEU A 97 4.59 14.77 -2.18
C LEU A 97 4.09 14.81 -0.73
N LYS A 98 4.18 13.68 -0.02
CA LYS A 98 3.94 13.61 1.43
C LYS A 98 5.11 12.91 2.14
N PRO A 99 5.44 13.27 3.38
CA PRO A 99 6.40 12.49 4.16
C PRO A 99 5.87 11.07 4.36
N ALA A 100 6.72 10.06 4.24
CA ALA A 100 6.33 8.71 4.59
C ALA A 100 5.89 8.63 6.06
N PRO A 101 4.90 7.79 6.42
CA PRO A 101 4.51 7.57 7.80
C PRO A 101 5.73 7.28 8.69
N ALA A 102 5.80 7.96 9.83
CA ALA A 102 6.90 7.76 10.76
C ALA A 102 6.88 6.32 11.28
N LEU A 103 8.04 5.66 11.22
CA LEU A 103 8.30 4.50 12.07
C LEU A 103 8.36 5.06 13.50
N LYS A 104 7.35 4.75 14.32
CA LYS A 104 7.42 4.99 15.76
C LYS A 104 8.53 4.16 16.38
#